data_AF-A0A7Y2E2V9-F1
#
_entry.id   AF-A0A7Y2E2V9-F1
#
_cell.length_a   1.000
_cell.length_b   1.000
_cell.length_c   1.000
_cell.angle_alpha   90.00
_cell.angle_beta   90.00
_cell.angle_gamma   90.00
#
_symmetry.space_group_name_H-M   'P 1'
#
loop_
_entity.id
_entity.type
_entity.pdbx_description
1 polymer ?
#
loop_
_entity_poly.entity_id
_entity_poly.type
_entity_poly.pdbx_seq_one_letter_code
_entity_poly.pdbx_strand_id
1 'polypeptide(L)'
;LEGVGGKDRVTALGFHPNNIARILALGLLSIAGLVYAVRKSAFKSSLWVWLMAGLIGITIVQTGSRGGLLALGAGLAVFMLRKGAVAAKFRTVAFVTLGLIFFLTIVFQSEMSLSRFASTFEDGNLARREQIYPTAWKMIKEKPVFGWGTKPGEYELGARLAHPEEEKKNAHNLILYVLISQGLLGFVPLAIALGFTLKAAWDTRGSVRGVLPLSLLTTVLVANMSGIWINNKMHWIVIAYALSSLFVGKGPKRVRLKGVDMILGKRPINAALG
;
A
#
# COMPACT_ATOMS: atom_id res chain seq x y z
N LEU A 1 -19.12 -1.32 36.78
CA LEU A 1 -18.63 -2.63 36.29
C LEU A 1 -17.54 -2.35 35.28
N GLU A 2 -16.29 -2.47 35.72
CA GLU A 2 -15.09 -2.18 34.95
C GLU A 2 -14.98 -3.14 33.76
N GLY A 3 -14.85 -2.56 32.57
CA GLY A 3 -14.77 -3.28 31.31
C GLY A 3 -13.43 -3.98 31.15
N VAL A 4 -13.50 -5.31 31.05
CA VAL A 4 -12.39 -6.20 30.76
C VAL A 4 -11.70 -5.81 29.44
N GLY A 5 -10.42 -5.44 29.51
CA GLY A 5 -9.40 -5.89 28.56
C GLY A 5 -9.28 -5.20 27.19
N GLY A 6 -9.40 -3.88 27.10
CA GLY A 6 -8.95 -3.13 25.92
C GLY A 6 -7.55 -2.55 26.12
N LYS A 7 -6.46 -3.31 25.92
CA LYS A 7 -5.11 -2.72 25.91
C LYS A 7 -5.09 -1.54 24.93
N ASP A 8 -4.78 -0.34 25.43
CA ASP A 8 -4.89 0.91 24.69
C ASP A 8 -4.11 0.84 23.37
N ARG A 9 -4.81 1.02 22.25
CA ARG A 9 -4.19 1.08 20.93
C ARG A 9 -3.35 2.35 20.88
N VAL A 10 -2.09 2.22 20.49
CA VAL A 10 -1.24 3.39 20.25
C VAL A 10 -1.86 4.20 19.11
N THR A 11 -2.53 5.29 19.49
CA THR A 11 -3.04 6.34 18.61
C THR A 11 -2.13 7.52 18.78
N ALA A 12 -1.32 7.82 17.77
CA ALA A 12 -0.56 9.06 17.78
C ALA A 12 -1.48 10.19 17.27
N LEU A 13 -1.60 11.27 18.03
CA LEU A 13 -2.22 12.53 17.58
C LEU A 13 -3.69 12.40 17.12
N GLY A 14 -4.46 11.47 17.70
CA GLY A 14 -5.86 11.24 17.33
C GLY A 14 -6.09 10.53 15.99
N PHE A 15 -5.04 10.05 15.33
CA PHE A 15 -5.19 9.30 14.08
C PHE A 15 -5.66 7.86 14.34
N HIS A 16 -6.57 7.39 13.48
CA HIS A 16 -7.03 6.01 13.49
C HIS A 16 -5.83 5.04 13.28
N PRO A 17 -5.59 4.04 14.14
CA PRO A 17 -4.36 3.23 14.09
C PRO A 17 -4.14 2.52 12.75
N ASN A 18 -5.23 2.08 12.09
CA ASN A 18 -5.13 1.46 10.77
C ASN A 18 -4.59 2.43 9.70
N ASN A 19 -4.90 3.72 9.79
CA ASN A 19 -4.40 4.70 8.83
C ASN A 19 -2.91 4.98 9.07
N ILE A 20 -2.49 5.11 10.33
CA ILE A 20 -1.07 5.27 10.69
C ILE A 20 -0.26 4.09 10.14
N ALA A 21 -0.69 2.85 10.42
CA ALA A 21 0.01 1.64 9.99
C ALA A 21 0.27 1.60 8.47
N ARG A 22 -0.74 1.95 7.68
CA ARG A 22 -0.66 1.97 6.22
C ARG A 22 0.23 3.11 5.70
N ILE A 23 0.19 4.29 6.32
CA ILE A 23 1.07 5.42 5.94
C ILE A 23 2.53 5.05 6.22
N LEU A 24 2.78 4.49 7.41
CA LEU A 24 4.09 3.99 7.81
C LEU A 24 4.58 2.87 6.88
N ALA A 25 3.70 1.98 6.42
CA ALA A 25 4.04 0.95 5.44
C ALA A 25 4.54 1.57 4.11
N LEU A 26 3.87 2.60 3.60
CA LEU A 26 4.34 3.33 2.41
C LEU A 26 5.71 3.99 2.65
N GLY A 27 5.93 4.57 3.84
CA GLY A 27 7.20 5.14 4.24
C GLY A 27 8.33 4.10 4.25
N LEU A 28 8.10 2.95 4.88
CA LEU A 28 9.07 1.86 4.97
C LEU A 28 9.43 1.30 3.58
N LEU A 29 8.45 1.11 2.70
CA LEU A 29 8.67 0.67 1.31
C LEU A 29 9.41 1.72 0.49
N SER A 30 9.15 3.00 0.73
CA SER A 30 9.88 4.10 0.09
C SER A 30 11.35 4.12 0.52
N ILE A 31 11.64 3.94 1.81
CA ILE A 31 13.00 3.80 2.32
C ILE A 31 13.69 2.61 1.63
N ALA A 32 13.04 1.43 1.64
CA ALA A 32 13.58 0.24 0.99
C ALA A 32 13.86 0.51 -0.50
N GLY A 33 12.89 1.03 -1.25
CA GLY A 33 13.04 1.31 -2.67
C GLY A 33 14.14 2.32 -2.98
N LEU A 34 14.27 3.39 -2.20
CA LEU A 34 15.31 4.42 -2.38
C LEU A 34 16.70 3.88 -2.06
N VAL A 35 16.86 3.16 -0.94
CA VAL A 35 18.13 2.50 -0.58
C VAL A 35 18.57 1.50 -1.66
N TYR A 36 17.61 0.76 -2.24
CA TYR A 36 17.89 -0.18 -3.33
C TYR A 36 18.11 0.49 -4.69
N ALA A 37 17.61 1.71 -4.92
CA ALA A 37 17.74 2.46 -6.17
C ALA A 37 19.02 3.31 -6.23
N VAL A 38 19.46 3.88 -5.11
CA VAL A 38 20.68 4.69 -5.05
C VAL A 38 21.92 3.77 -5.01
N ARG A 39 22.76 3.83 -6.06
CA ARG A 39 24.01 3.04 -6.17
C ARG A 39 24.87 3.15 -4.91
N LYS A 40 25.47 2.01 -4.50
CA LYS A 40 26.57 1.69 -3.53
C LYS A 40 26.99 2.72 -2.44
N SER A 41 27.00 4.02 -2.71
CA SER A 41 27.37 5.09 -1.78
C SER A 41 26.32 5.33 -0.67
N ALA A 42 25.02 5.20 -0.95
CA ALA A 42 23.99 5.35 0.08
C ALA A 42 23.97 4.21 1.11
N PHE A 43 24.58 3.06 0.82
CA PHE A 43 24.72 1.99 1.82
C PHE A 43 25.75 2.37 2.91
N LYS A 44 26.65 3.33 2.63
CA LYS A 44 27.62 3.87 3.60
C LYS A 44 27.02 4.99 4.49
N SER A 45 25.83 5.49 4.16
CA SER A 45 25.03 6.39 5.00
C SER A 45 23.67 5.71 5.25
N SER A 46 23.40 5.08 6.37
CA SER A 46 23.50 5.67 7.68
C SER A 46 22.81 4.68 8.61
N LEU A 47 23.44 4.28 9.72
CA LEU A 47 22.81 3.52 10.80
C LEU A 47 21.40 4.05 11.12
N TRP A 48 21.21 5.37 11.02
CA TRP A 48 19.93 6.06 11.19
C TRP A 48 18.82 5.60 10.25
N VAL A 49 19.11 5.25 8.99
CA VAL A 49 18.09 4.75 8.06
C VAL A 49 17.55 3.40 8.53
N TRP A 50 18.44 2.52 8.99
CA TRP A 50 18.05 1.21 9.52
C TRP A 50 17.37 1.31 10.87
N LEU A 51 17.83 2.20 11.75
CA LEU A 51 17.17 2.51 13.02
C LEU A 51 15.75 3.06 12.79
N MET A 52 15.58 4.01 11.86
CA MET A 52 14.27 4.56 11.53
C MET A 52 13.37 3.50 10.87
N ALA A 53 13.90 2.66 9.99
CA ALA A 53 13.14 1.55 9.40
C ALA A 53 12.68 0.55 10.48
N GLY A 54 13.55 0.22 11.43
CA GLY A 54 13.21 -0.62 12.58
C GLY A 54 12.14 -0.01 13.47
N LEU A 55 12.29 1.27 13.83
CA LEU A 55 11.31 2.02 14.62
C LEU A 55 9.95 2.07 13.94
N ILE A 56 9.90 2.39 12.64
CA ILE A 56 8.68 2.38 11.83
C ILE A 56 8.04 0.99 11.85
N GLY A 57 8.83 -0.08 11.67
CA GLY A 57 8.36 -1.46 11.72
C GLY A 57 7.70 -1.80 13.06
N ILE A 58 8.35 -1.46 14.17
CA ILE A 58 7.82 -1.65 15.53
C ILE A 58 6.51 -0.88 15.70
N THR A 59 6.46 0.39 15.30
CA THR A 59 5.24 1.20 15.40
C THR A 59 4.09 0.61 14.59
N ILE A 60 4.35 0.09 13.38
CA ILE A 60 3.33 -0.58 12.57
C ILE A 60 2.74 -1.77 13.33
N VAL A 61 3.54 -2.61 13.97
CA VAL A 61 3.04 -3.75 14.75
C VAL A 61 2.24 -3.28 15.97
N GLN A 62 2.72 -2.26 16.68
CA GLN A 62 2.03 -1.68 17.84
C GLN A 62 0.65 -1.09 17.50
N THR A 63 0.37 -0.74 16.23
CA THR A 63 -0.98 -0.32 15.82
C THR A 63 -2.04 -1.43 15.87
N GLY A 64 -1.62 -2.69 15.89
CA GLY A 64 -2.48 -3.88 15.79
C GLY A 64 -3.26 -3.98 14.47
N SER A 65 -2.82 -3.28 13.42
CA SER A 65 -3.56 -3.19 12.15
C SER A 65 -3.27 -4.34 11.19
N ARG A 66 -4.02 -5.45 11.30
CA ARG A 66 -3.93 -6.61 10.39
C ARG A 66 -3.87 -6.23 8.91
N GLY A 67 -4.73 -5.30 8.47
CA GLY A 67 -4.75 -4.81 7.09
C GLY A 67 -3.50 -4.00 6.70
N GLY A 68 -2.91 -3.24 7.63
CA GLY A 68 -1.63 -2.57 7.41
C GLY A 68 -0.47 -3.55 7.27
N LEU A 69 -0.43 -4.60 8.10
CA LEU A 69 0.58 -5.67 8.02
C LEU A 69 0.51 -6.41 6.69
N LEU A 70 -0.69 -6.81 6.26
CA LEU A 70 -0.90 -7.48 4.97
C LEU A 70 -0.51 -6.58 3.79
N ALA A 71 -0.84 -5.28 3.85
CA ALA A 71 -0.47 -4.33 2.82
C ALA A 71 1.05 -4.12 2.71
N LEU A 72 1.76 -4.07 3.85
CA LEU A 72 3.22 -4.02 3.88
C LEU A 72 3.82 -5.31 3.29
N GLY A 73 3.34 -6.47 3.73
CA GLY A 73 3.81 -7.77 3.24
C GLY A 73 3.65 -7.93 1.73
N ALA A 74 2.49 -7.53 1.19
CA ALA A 74 2.25 -7.55 -0.26
C ALA A 74 3.20 -6.59 -1.01
N GLY A 75 3.45 -5.39 -0.48
CA GLY A 75 4.41 -4.45 -1.04
C GLY A 75 5.84 -4.98 -1.03
N LEU A 76 6.27 -5.63 0.06
CA LEU A 76 7.58 -6.27 0.16
C LEU A 76 7.72 -7.44 -0.81
N ALA A 77 6.70 -8.29 -0.95
CA ALA A 77 6.68 -9.41 -1.87
C ALA A 77 6.87 -8.96 -3.33
N VAL A 78 6.32 -7.80 -3.69
CA VAL A 78 6.50 -7.22 -5.04
C VAL A 78 7.97 -6.94 -5.38
N PHE A 79 8.85 -6.69 -4.40
CA PHE A 79 10.28 -6.53 -4.69
C PHE A 79 10.91 -7.78 -5.31
N MET A 80 10.35 -8.97 -5.07
CA MET A 80 10.80 -10.22 -5.69
C MET A 80 10.58 -10.24 -7.22
N LEU A 81 9.67 -9.42 -7.74
CA LEU A 81 9.34 -9.32 -9.17
C LEU A 81 10.29 -8.42 -9.97
N ARG A 82 11.35 -7.92 -9.31
CA ARG A 82 12.37 -7.08 -9.92
C ARG A 82 13.06 -7.80 -11.09
N LYS A 83 13.27 -7.07 -12.19
CA LYS A 83 14.14 -7.50 -13.29
C LYS A 83 15.61 -7.27 -12.92
N GLY A 84 16.47 -8.27 -13.13
CA GLY A 84 17.90 -8.20 -12.81
C GLY A 84 18.58 -9.57 -12.77
N ALA A 85 19.89 -9.58 -12.50
CA ALA A 85 20.70 -10.78 -12.38
C ALA A 85 20.19 -11.71 -11.26
N VAL A 86 20.39 -13.02 -11.41
CA VAL A 86 19.94 -14.06 -10.46
C VAL A 86 20.46 -13.79 -9.05
N ALA A 87 21.74 -13.42 -8.91
CA ALA A 87 22.34 -13.09 -7.60
C ALA A 87 21.67 -11.88 -6.91
N ALA A 88 21.23 -10.88 -7.69
CA ALA A 88 20.50 -9.74 -7.14
C ALA A 88 19.09 -10.13 -6.69
N LYS A 89 18.43 -11.03 -7.43
CA LYS A 89 17.13 -11.60 -7.02
C LYS A 89 17.26 -12.41 -5.73
N PHE A 90 18.26 -13.26 -5.63
CA PHE A 90 18.50 -14.07 -4.42
C PHE A 90 18.70 -13.18 -3.19
N ARG A 91 19.51 -12.12 -3.31
CA ARG A 91 19.68 -11.13 -2.23
C ARG A 91 18.38 -10.44 -1.84
N THR A 92 17.56 -10.06 -2.83
CA THR A 92 16.26 -9.45 -2.58
C THR A 92 15.30 -10.42 -1.89
N VAL A 93 15.25 -11.68 -2.32
CA VAL A 93 14.45 -12.73 -1.67
C VAL A 93 14.91 -12.92 -0.24
N ALA A 94 16.21 -13.11 0.01
CA ALA A 94 16.75 -13.26 1.35
C ALA A 94 16.41 -12.05 2.25
N PHE A 95 16.58 -10.82 1.75
CA PHE A 95 16.26 -9.60 2.49
C PHE A 95 14.76 -9.50 2.82
N VAL A 96 13.88 -9.78 1.85
CA VAL A 96 12.43 -9.75 2.06
C VAL A 96 12.01 -10.84 3.04
N THR A 97 12.54 -12.06 2.90
CA THR A 97 12.25 -13.19 3.80
C THR A 97 12.71 -12.88 5.22
N LEU A 98 13.93 -12.37 5.41
CA LEU A 98 14.43 -11.97 6.74
C LEU A 98 13.59 -10.83 7.33
N GLY A 99 13.21 -9.84 6.52
CA GLY A 99 12.33 -8.76 6.94
C GLY A 99 10.95 -9.28 7.39
N LEU A 100 10.37 -10.22 6.64
CA LEU A 100 9.10 -10.87 6.98
C LEU A 100 9.22 -11.72 8.26
N ILE A 101 10.30 -12.50 8.42
CA ILE A 101 10.54 -13.29 9.64
C ILE A 101 10.66 -12.37 10.85
N PHE A 102 11.53 -11.35 10.77
CA PHE A 102 11.69 -10.35 11.84
C PHE A 102 10.34 -9.73 12.21
N PHE A 103 9.55 -9.38 11.21
CA PHE A 103 8.23 -8.78 11.41
C PHE A 103 7.22 -9.74 12.06
N LEU A 104 7.19 -11.00 11.62
CA LEU A 104 6.35 -12.04 12.22
C LEU A 104 6.73 -12.26 13.69
N THR A 105 8.03 -12.30 14.01
CA THR A 105 8.49 -12.44 15.40
C THR A 105 7.95 -11.33 16.30
N ILE A 106 7.99 -10.06 15.85
CA ILE A 106 7.44 -8.94 16.63
C ILE A 106 5.92 -9.06 16.78
N VAL A 107 5.22 -9.50 15.73
CA VAL A 107 3.76 -9.73 15.78
C VAL A 107 3.41 -10.80 16.82
N PHE A 108 4.15 -11.91 16.87
CA PHE A 108 3.93 -12.98 17.85
C PHE A 108 4.28 -12.59 19.28
N GLN A 109 5.20 -11.65 19.49
CA GLN A 109 5.51 -11.10 20.82
C GLN A 109 4.46 -10.07 21.29
N SER A 110 3.67 -9.50 20.39
CA SER A 110 2.63 -8.54 20.73
C SER A 110 1.32 -9.25 21.08
N GLU A 111 1.00 -9.36 22.37
CA GLU A 111 -0.26 -9.94 22.85
C GLU A 111 -1.51 -9.30 22.20
N MET A 112 -1.46 -7.99 21.91
CA MET A 112 -2.55 -7.28 21.22
C MET A 112 -2.72 -7.75 19.77
N SER A 113 -1.62 -7.95 19.05
CA SER A 113 -1.70 -8.45 17.68
C SER A 113 -2.17 -9.91 17.68
N LEU A 114 -1.61 -10.71 18.59
CA LEU A 114 -1.95 -12.13 18.75
C LEU A 114 -3.44 -12.32 19.07
N SER A 115 -4.01 -11.58 20.04
CA SER A 115 -5.43 -11.69 20.38
C SER A 115 -6.37 -11.31 19.23
N ARG A 116 -5.97 -10.33 18.40
CA ARG A 116 -6.73 -9.94 17.20
C ARG A 116 -6.64 -10.96 16.08
N PHE A 117 -5.54 -11.70 15.98
CA PHE A 117 -5.41 -12.81 15.04
C PHE A 117 -6.18 -14.03 15.58
N ALA A 118 -6.01 -14.39 16.85
CA ALA A 118 -6.73 -15.49 17.52
C ALA A 118 -8.25 -15.33 17.39
N SER A 119 -8.83 -14.19 17.78
CA SER A 119 -10.27 -13.89 17.59
C SER A 119 -10.77 -13.98 16.15
N THR A 120 -9.89 -13.87 15.15
CA THR A 120 -10.27 -14.06 13.75
C THR A 120 -10.31 -15.53 13.36
N PHE A 121 -9.38 -16.32 13.87
CA PHE A 121 -9.29 -17.76 13.61
C PHE A 121 -10.31 -18.55 14.43
N GLU A 122 -10.53 -18.16 15.69
CA GLU A 122 -11.39 -18.86 16.65
C GLU A 122 -12.85 -18.39 16.53
N ASP A 123 -13.10 -17.08 16.62
CA ASP A 123 -14.47 -16.53 16.67
C ASP A 123 -15.02 -16.11 15.31
N GLY A 124 -14.23 -16.25 14.23
CA GLY A 124 -14.59 -15.73 12.91
C GLY A 124 -14.76 -14.20 12.87
N ASN A 125 -14.22 -13.48 13.86
CA ASN A 125 -14.41 -12.04 14.00
C ASN A 125 -13.60 -11.27 12.94
N LEU A 126 -14.24 -11.00 11.80
CA LEU A 126 -13.68 -10.27 10.67
C LEU A 126 -13.81 -8.75 10.83
N ALA A 127 -13.93 -8.26 12.06
CA ALA A 127 -14.21 -6.87 12.41
C ALA A 127 -15.56 -6.41 11.80
N ARG A 128 -16.63 -7.20 12.03
CA ARG A 128 -18.00 -6.94 11.58
C ARG A 128 -18.24 -7.08 10.06
N ARG A 129 -17.22 -7.48 9.29
CA ARG A 129 -17.34 -7.65 7.82
C ARG A 129 -18.30 -8.75 7.43
N GLU A 130 -18.46 -9.75 8.29
CA GLU A 130 -19.43 -10.84 8.19
C GLU A 130 -20.88 -10.33 8.12
N GLN A 131 -21.17 -9.15 8.69
CA GLN A 131 -22.49 -8.49 8.58
C GLN A 131 -22.49 -7.36 7.54
N ILE A 132 -21.39 -6.60 7.44
CA ILE A 132 -21.27 -5.46 6.53
C ILE A 132 -21.33 -5.88 5.06
N TYR A 133 -20.58 -6.92 4.67
CA TYR A 133 -20.44 -7.29 3.25
C TYR A 133 -21.75 -7.83 2.64
N PRO A 134 -22.52 -8.72 3.31
CA PRO A 134 -23.81 -9.14 2.79
C PRO A 134 -24.81 -7.99 2.64
N THR A 135 -24.84 -7.07 3.61
CA THR A 135 -25.73 -5.89 3.57
C THR A 135 -25.32 -4.92 2.46
N ALA A 136 -24.02 -4.63 2.33
CA ALA A 136 -23.48 -3.86 1.22
C ALA A 136 -23.86 -4.47 -0.14
N TRP A 137 -23.79 -5.79 -0.26
CA TRP A 137 -24.16 -6.48 -1.50
C TRP A 137 -25.64 -6.35 -1.83
N LYS A 138 -26.54 -6.42 -0.83
CA LYS A 138 -27.97 -6.16 -1.03
C LYS A 138 -28.20 -4.73 -1.55
N MET A 139 -27.57 -3.74 -0.93
CA MET A 139 -27.67 -2.34 -1.36
C MET A 139 -27.17 -2.12 -2.79
N ILE A 140 -26.07 -2.77 -3.18
CA ILE A 140 -25.54 -2.69 -4.56
C ILE A 140 -26.56 -3.25 -5.56
N LYS A 141 -27.22 -4.36 -5.24
CA LYS A 141 -28.25 -4.95 -6.13
C LYS A 141 -29.48 -4.05 -6.28
N GLU A 142 -29.80 -3.25 -5.26
CA GLU A 142 -30.95 -2.34 -5.30
C GLU A 142 -30.71 -1.11 -6.19
N LYS A 143 -29.47 -0.57 -6.21
CA LYS A 143 -29.10 0.59 -7.03
C LYS A 143 -27.76 0.38 -7.75
N PRO A 144 -27.67 -0.53 -8.74
CA PRO A 144 -26.39 -0.96 -9.30
C PRO A 144 -25.71 0.10 -10.15
N VAL A 145 -26.45 0.98 -10.84
CA VAL A 145 -25.88 1.94 -11.80
C VAL A 145 -25.36 3.19 -11.09
N PHE A 146 -26.21 3.85 -10.31
CA PHE A 146 -25.91 5.15 -9.68
C PHE A 146 -25.52 5.05 -8.20
N GLY A 147 -25.76 3.91 -7.56
CA GLY A 147 -25.56 3.75 -6.12
C GLY A 147 -26.54 4.56 -5.27
N TRP A 148 -26.21 4.69 -3.99
CA TRP A 148 -26.96 5.36 -2.94
C TRP A 148 -26.43 6.76 -2.63
N GLY A 149 -25.34 7.18 -3.26
CA GLY A 149 -24.62 8.41 -2.91
C GLY A 149 -23.63 8.19 -1.76
N THR A 150 -22.60 9.04 -1.67
CA THR A 150 -21.50 8.89 -0.70
C THR A 150 -21.94 8.92 0.75
N LYS A 151 -22.56 10.02 1.19
CA LYS A 151 -23.08 10.13 2.57
C LYS A 151 -24.32 9.28 2.77
N PRO A 152 -25.36 9.35 1.91
CA PRO A 152 -26.58 8.59 2.16
C PRO A 152 -26.35 7.09 2.15
N GLY A 153 -25.42 6.57 1.34
CA GLY A 153 -25.03 5.16 1.35
C GLY A 153 -24.36 4.71 2.66
N GLU A 154 -23.57 5.57 3.32
CA GLU A 154 -22.97 5.25 4.63
C GLU A 154 -24.02 5.25 5.75
N TYR A 155 -24.99 6.18 5.71
CA TYR A 155 -26.11 6.22 6.65
C TYR A 155 -27.04 5.02 6.47
N GLU A 156 -27.40 4.70 5.22
CA GLU A 156 -28.25 3.55 4.90
C GLU A 156 -27.60 2.23 5.32
N LEU A 157 -26.30 2.09 5.10
CA LEU A 157 -25.55 0.91 5.56
C LEU A 157 -25.52 0.83 7.10
N GLY A 158 -25.35 1.96 7.80
CA GLY A 158 -25.44 2.03 9.25
C GLY A 158 -26.82 1.62 9.78
N ALA A 159 -27.88 2.19 9.20
CA ALA A 159 -29.27 1.92 9.56
C ALA A 159 -29.63 0.44 9.41
N ARG A 160 -29.25 -0.18 8.29
CA ARG A 160 -29.51 -1.62 8.03
C ARG A 160 -28.76 -2.57 8.93
N LEU A 161 -27.65 -2.13 9.52
CA LEU A 161 -26.89 -2.93 10.48
C LEU A 161 -27.44 -2.81 11.92
N ALA A 162 -28.52 -2.03 12.12
CA ALA A 162 -29.24 -1.90 13.39
C ALA A 162 -28.31 -1.62 14.60
N HIS A 163 -27.31 -0.76 14.41
CA HIS A 163 -26.39 -0.32 15.47
C HIS A 163 -26.62 1.17 15.77
N PRO A 164 -27.46 1.49 16.78
CA PRO A 164 -27.83 2.87 17.11
C PRO A 164 -26.65 3.78 17.48
N GLU A 165 -25.53 3.19 17.91
CA GLU A 165 -24.33 3.88 18.40
C GLU A 165 -23.44 4.44 17.27
N GLU A 166 -23.60 3.95 16.04
CA GLU A 166 -22.79 4.30 14.87
C GLU A 166 -23.69 4.71 13.70
N GLU A 167 -24.26 5.94 13.74
CA GLU A 167 -25.14 6.46 12.67
C GLU A 167 -24.51 6.42 11.27
N LYS A 168 -23.17 6.37 11.18
CA LYS A 168 -22.41 6.24 9.93
C LYS A 168 -21.52 5.01 9.97
N LYS A 169 -21.69 4.12 9.00
CA LYS A 169 -20.82 2.96 8.82
C LYS A 169 -20.32 2.89 7.40
N ASN A 170 -19.03 2.66 7.23
CA ASN A 170 -18.44 2.45 5.92
C ASN A 170 -18.10 0.97 5.72
N ALA A 171 -18.03 0.55 4.45
CA ALA A 171 -17.83 -0.85 4.10
C ALA A 171 -16.41 -1.38 4.44
N HIS A 172 -15.50 -0.52 4.92
CA HIS A 172 -14.08 -0.85 5.13
C HIS A 172 -13.41 -1.56 3.94
N ASN A 173 -13.89 -1.30 2.73
CA ASN A 173 -13.40 -1.83 1.48
C ASN A 173 -13.73 -0.82 0.37
N LEU A 174 -12.71 -0.36 -0.36
CA LEU A 174 -12.88 0.68 -1.37
C LEU A 174 -13.84 0.25 -2.50
N ILE A 175 -13.80 -1.01 -2.93
CA ILE A 175 -14.63 -1.50 -4.02
C ILE A 175 -16.11 -1.46 -3.60
N LEU A 176 -16.43 -2.02 -2.44
CA LEU A 176 -17.78 -1.99 -1.90
C LEU A 176 -18.25 -0.55 -1.65
N TYR A 177 -17.35 0.30 -1.13
CA TYR A 177 -17.66 1.71 -0.91
C TYR A 177 -18.05 2.44 -2.20
N VAL A 178 -17.26 2.28 -3.27
CA VAL A 178 -17.52 2.94 -4.55
C VAL A 178 -18.78 2.38 -5.22
N LEU A 179 -18.99 1.07 -5.15
CA LEU A 179 -20.21 0.44 -5.67
C LEU A 179 -21.47 0.89 -4.91
N ILE A 180 -21.42 0.98 -3.58
CA ILE A 180 -22.54 1.50 -2.78
C ILE A 180 -22.78 2.97 -3.09
N SER A 181 -21.72 3.79 -3.15
CA SER A 181 -21.85 5.24 -3.25
C SER A 181 -22.16 5.75 -4.66
N GLN A 182 -21.55 5.17 -5.68
CA GLN A 182 -21.61 5.66 -7.07
C GLN A 182 -22.02 4.58 -8.08
N GLY A 183 -22.28 3.35 -7.62
CA GLY A 183 -22.63 2.23 -8.49
C GLY A 183 -21.54 1.89 -9.51
N LEU A 184 -21.95 1.25 -10.60
CA LEU A 184 -21.10 0.94 -11.73
C LEU A 184 -20.56 2.20 -12.43
N LEU A 185 -21.31 3.31 -12.39
CA LEU A 185 -20.91 4.56 -13.03
C LEU A 185 -19.63 5.14 -12.41
N GLY A 186 -19.46 5.04 -11.09
CA GLY A 186 -18.20 5.41 -10.42
C GLY A 186 -17.15 4.30 -10.43
N PHE A 187 -17.58 3.04 -10.30
CA PHE A 187 -16.66 1.91 -10.22
C PHE A 187 -15.90 1.65 -11.52
N VAL A 188 -16.57 1.71 -12.68
CA VAL A 188 -15.95 1.37 -13.97
C VAL A 188 -14.79 2.33 -14.31
N PRO A 189 -14.95 3.66 -14.27
CA PRO A 189 -13.83 4.58 -14.50
C PRO A 189 -12.68 4.39 -13.50
N LEU A 190 -12.99 4.16 -12.23
CA LEU A 190 -11.98 3.88 -11.21
C LEU A 190 -11.21 2.60 -11.53
N ALA A 191 -11.90 1.52 -11.88
CA ALA A 191 -11.29 0.24 -12.23
C ALA A 191 -10.39 0.36 -13.48
N ILE A 192 -10.84 1.11 -14.48
CA ILE A 192 -10.05 1.41 -15.69
C ILE A 192 -8.78 2.19 -15.32
N ALA A 193 -8.90 3.26 -14.52
CA ALA A 193 -7.77 4.08 -14.10
C ALA A 193 -6.74 3.28 -13.28
N LEU A 194 -7.21 2.45 -12.34
CA LEU A 194 -6.36 1.55 -11.55
C LEU A 194 -5.71 0.49 -12.44
N GLY A 195 -6.43 -0.09 -13.39
CA GLY A 195 -5.92 -1.06 -14.36
C GLY A 195 -4.78 -0.49 -15.20
N PHE A 196 -4.95 0.71 -15.76
CA PHE A 196 -3.89 1.41 -16.50
C PHE A 196 -2.68 1.71 -15.63
N THR A 197 -2.91 2.20 -14.41
CA THR A 197 -1.83 2.52 -13.45
C THR A 197 -1.05 1.27 -13.03
N LEU A 198 -1.73 0.14 -12.84
CA LEU A 198 -1.11 -1.13 -12.52
C LEU A 198 -0.28 -1.67 -13.68
N LYS A 199 -0.84 -1.64 -14.89
CA LYS A 199 -0.12 -2.02 -16.11
C LYS A 199 1.12 -1.16 -16.32
N ALA A 200 1.00 0.15 -16.15
CA ALA A 200 2.09 1.11 -16.20
C ALA A 200 3.25 0.75 -15.24
N ALA A 201 2.92 0.55 -13.96
CA ALA A 201 3.90 0.20 -12.94
C ALA A 201 4.53 -1.19 -13.20
N TRP A 202 3.74 -2.13 -13.69
CA TRP A 202 4.20 -3.47 -14.04
C TRP A 202 5.22 -3.45 -15.18
N ASP A 203 4.91 -2.78 -16.29
CA ASP A 203 5.73 -2.76 -17.50
C ASP A 203 7.07 -2.07 -17.25
N THR A 204 7.07 -1.03 -16.40
CA THR A 204 8.23 -0.19 -16.09
C THR A 204 9.02 -0.66 -14.86
N ARG A 205 8.69 -1.79 -14.25
CA ARG A 205 9.39 -2.29 -13.04
C ARG A 205 10.89 -2.57 -13.21
N GLY A 206 11.36 -2.66 -14.45
CA GLY A 206 12.78 -2.79 -14.81
C GLY A 206 13.48 -1.46 -15.14
N SER A 207 12.77 -0.33 -15.03
CA SER A 207 13.29 1.01 -15.34
C SER A 207 14.19 1.57 -14.23
N VAL A 208 14.63 2.83 -14.39
CA VAL A 208 15.47 3.56 -13.41
C VAL A 208 14.83 3.63 -12.02
N ARG A 209 13.49 3.77 -11.95
CA ARG A 209 12.74 3.79 -10.68
C ARG A 209 12.52 2.39 -10.09
N GLY A 210 12.90 1.35 -10.84
CA GLY A 210 12.79 -0.03 -10.43
C GLY A 210 11.37 -0.46 -10.12
N VAL A 211 11.25 -1.35 -9.13
CA VAL A 211 9.99 -2.00 -8.74
C VAL A 211 9.19 -1.20 -7.71
N LEU A 212 9.73 -0.08 -7.22
CA LEU A 212 9.12 0.72 -6.16
C LEU A 212 7.71 1.24 -6.51
N PRO A 213 7.43 1.81 -7.70
CA PRO A 213 6.08 2.28 -8.02
C PRO A 213 5.03 1.16 -7.96
N LEU A 214 5.39 -0.05 -8.41
CA LEU A 214 4.53 -1.23 -8.34
C LEU A 214 4.31 -1.68 -6.89
N SER A 215 5.37 -1.65 -6.07
CA SER A 215 5.29 -2.01 -4.65
C SER A 215 4.33 -1.09 -3.88
N LEU A 216 4.49 0.23 -4.03
CA LEU A 216 3.62 1.22 -3.37
C LEU A 216 2.17 1.09 -3.85
N LEU A 217 1.95 0.91 -5.16
CA LEU A 217 0.61 0.74 -5.72
C LEU A 217 -0.07 -0.52 -5.16
N THR A 218 0.62 -1.65 -5.14
CA THR A 218 0.10 -2.89 -4.56
C THR A 218 -0.25 -2.72 -3.09
N THR A 219 0.60 -2.06 -2.30
CA THR A 219 0.30 -1.75 -0.89
C THR A 219 -0.94 -0.90 -0.75
N VAL A 220 -1.12 0.14 -1.58
CA VAL A 220 -2.34 0.96 -1.56
C VAL A 220 -3.59 0.14 -1.94
N LEU A 221 -3.50 -0.74 -2.95
CA LEU A 221 -4.62 -1.59 -3.35
C LEU A 221 -5.02 -2.57 -2.24
N VAL A 222 -4.05 -3.25 -1.62
CA VAL A 222 -4.29 -4.18 -0.50
C VAL A 222 -4.81 -3.44 0.73
N ALA A 223 -4.26 -2.27 1.04
CA ALA A 223 -4.73 -1.43 2.13
C ALA A 223 -6.22 -1.05 1.95
N ASN A 224 -6.62 -0.77 0.71
CA ASN A 224 -8.00 -0.45 0.34
C ASN A 224 -8.96 -1.65 0.40
N MET A 225 -8.48 -2.89 0.54
CA MET A 225 -9.35 -4.04 0.82
C MET A 225 -9.81 -4.08 2.29
N SER A 226 -9.12 -3.34 3.16
CA SER A 226 -9.40 -3.29 4.60
C SER A 226 -9.76 -1.89 5.11
N GLY A 227 -9.84 -0.90 4.22
CA GLY A 227 -10.25 0.47 4.53
C GLY A 227 -10.48 1.29 3.27
N ILE A 228 -10.74 2.59 3.43
CA ILE A 228 -11.10 3.48 2.34
C ILE A 228 -10.14 4.66 2.34
N TRP A 229 -9.27 4.72 1.34
CA TRP A 229 -8.24 5.74 1.22
C TRP A 229 -8.48 6.71 0.05
N ILE A 230 -9.61 6.61 -0.63
CA ILE A 230 -9.93 7.51 -1.75
C ILE A 230 -9.97 9.00 -1.34
N ASN A 231 -10.27 9.29 -0.08
CA ASN A 231 -10.24 10.66 0.47
C ASN A 231 -8.85 11.06 1.02
N ASN A 232 -7.86 10.16 0.98
CA ASN A 232 -6.52 10.39 1.50
C ASN A 232 -5.56 10.82 0.37
N LYS A 233 -4.82 11.90 0.58
CA LYS A 233 -3.83 12.44 -0.37
C LYS A 233 -2.78 11.39 -0.79
N MET A 234 -2.38 10.51 0.13
CA MET A 234 -1.38 9.47 -0.16
C MET A 234 -1.83 8.49 -1.24
N HIS A 235 -3.14 8.21 -1.34
CA HIS A 235 -3.69 7.34 -2.37
C HIS A 235 -3.40 7.90 -3.77
N TRP A 236 -3.72 9.18 -3.97
CA TRP A 236 -3.55 9.88 -5.24
C TRP A 236 -2.09 10.12 -5.60
N ILE A 237 -1.24 10.42 -4.60
CA ILE A 237 0.21 10.58 -4.82
C ILE A 237 0.82 9.27 -5.33
N VAL A 238 0.46 8.13 -4.73
CA VAL A 238 0.98 6.82 -5.17
C VAL A 238 0.47 6.46 -6.57
N ILE A 239 -0.80 6.71 -6.88
CA ILE A 239 -1.34 6.50 -8.24
C ILE A 239 -0.60 7.37 -9.26
N ALA A 240 -0.43 8.66 -8.97
CA ALA A 240 0.30 9.59 -9.83
C ALA A 240 1.76 9.16 -10.03
N TYR A 241 2.44 8.73 -8.96
CA TYR A 241 3.80 8.22 -9.04
C TYR A 241 3.89 6.96 -9.91
N ALA A 242 3.00 6.00 -9.68
CA ALA A 242 2.91 4.77 -10.46
C ALA A 242 2.60 5.04 -11.94
N LEU A 243 1.68 5.95 -12.25
CA LEU A 243 1.37 6.32 -13.63
C LEU A 243 2.55 7.06 -14.30
N SER A 244 3.21 7.95 -13.57
CA SER A 244 4.36 8.72 -14.08
C SER A 244 5.56 7.84 -14.47
N SER A 245 5.61 6.61 -13.96
CA SER A 245 6.66 5.65 -14.30
C SER A 245 6.72 5.34 -15.80
N LEU A 246 5.61 5.44 -16.54
CA LEU A 246 5.56 5.29 -18.00
C LEU A 246 6.45 6.31 -18.73
N PHE A 247 6.38 7.57 -18.30
CA PHE A 247 7.06 8.67 -18.97
C PHE A 247 8.55 8.71 -18.65
N VAL A 248 8.95 8.22 -17.47
CA VAL A 248 10.35 8.20 -17.03
C VAL A 248 11.04 6.86 -17.33
N GLY A 249 10.27 5.81 -17.62
CA GLY A 249 10.77 4.45 -17.84
C GLY A 249 11.50 4.22 -19.16
N LYS A 250 11.30 5.07 -20.16
CA LYS A 250 12.06 5.06 -21.43
C LYS A 250 13.34 5.89 -21.29
N GLY A 251 14.22 5.49 -20.36
CA GLY A 251 15.60 6.00 -20.39
C GLY A 251 16.27 5.66 -21.73
N PRO A 252 17.21 6.49 -22.24
CA PRO A 252 17.84 6.23 -23.53
C PRO A 252 18.42 4.82 -23.53
N LYS A 253 18.08 4.04 -24.58
CA LYS A 253 18.68 2.72 -24.80
C LYS A 253 20.19 2.91 -24.75
N ARG A 254 20.86 2.34 -23.75
CA ARG A 254 22.32 2.20 -23.79
C ARG A 254 22.63 1.20 -24.90
N VAL A 255 22.80 1.69 -26.11
CA VAL A 255 23.37 0.91 -27.20
C VAL A 255 24.82 0.73 -26.83
N ARG A 256 25.15 -0.46 -26.33
CA ARG A 256 26.54 -0.86 -26.08
C ARG A 256 27.15 -1.22 -27.43
N LEU A 257 27.58 -0.21 -28.19
CA LEU A 257 28.51 -0.44 -29.29
C LEU A 257 29.81 -0.92 -28.67
N LYS A 258 30.34 -2.06 -29.14
CA LYS A 258 31.67 -2.53 -28.73
C LYS A 258 32.67 -1.40 -28.94
N GLY A 259 33.26 -0.90 -27.85
CA GLY A 259 34.45 -0.05 -27.90
C GLY A 259 34.31 1.45 -27.63
N VAL A 260 33.11 2.04 -27.53
CA VAL A 260 32.98 3.48 -27.22
C VAL A 260 31.77 3.76 -26.32
N ASP A 261 32.02 4.20 -25.09
CA ASP A 261 30.99 4.75 -24.20
C ASP A 261 30.64 6.17 -24.66
N MET A 262 29.72 6.30 -25.63
CA MET A 262 29.17 7.59 -26.03
C MET A 262 27.81 7.81 -25.35
N ILE A 263 27.72 8.80 -24.45
CA ILE A 263 26.44 9.28 -23.91
C ILE A 263 25.79 10.15 -24.99
N LEU A 264 24.95 9.57 -25.84
CA LEU A 264 24.07 10.32 -26.73
C LEU A 264 23.11 11.16 -25.88
N GLY A 265 23.37 12.47 -25.79
CA GLY A 265 22.52 13.41 -25.06
C GLY A 265 23.20 14.67 -24.52
N LYS A 266 24.53 14.81 -24.59
CA LYS A 266 25.20 16.08 -24.31
C LYS A 266 25.69 16.71 -25.61
N ARG A 267 25.04 17.79 -26.06
CA ARG A 267 25.69 18.74 -26.97
C ARG A 267 26.93 19.27 -26.25
N PRO A 268 28.14 19.23 -26.84
CA PRO A 268 29.27 19.92 -26.26
C PRO A 268 29.01 21.43 -26.36
N ILE A 269 28.62 22.03 -25.24
CA ILE A 269 28.84 23.46 -25.01
C ILE A 269 30.36 23.56 -24.83
N ASN A 270 31.06 23.95 -25.89
CA ASN A 270 32.39 24.58 -25.93
C ASN A 270 33.06 24.28 -27.28
N ALA A 271 32.69 25.04 -28.32
CA ALA A 271 33.50 25.29 -29.52
C ALA A 271 32.79 26.32 -30.41
N ALA A 272 32.65 27.56 -29.91
CA ALA A 272 32.26 28.72 -30.73
C ALA A 272 32.50 30.03 -29.94
N LEU A 273 33.74 30.27 -29.53
CA LEU A 273 34.29 31.61 -29.28
C LEU A 273 35.80 31.52 -29.54
N GLY A 274 36.12 31.62 -30.82
CA GLY A 274 37.43 31.84 -31.41
C GLY A 274 37.17 32.57 -32.73
#